data_AF-A0A6G2QHY9-F1
#
_entry.id   AF-A0A6G2QHY9-F1
#
_cell.length_a   1.000
_cell.length_b   1.000
_cell.length_c   1.000
_cell.angle_alpha   90.00
_cell.angle_beta   90.00
_cell.angle_gamma   90.00
#
_symmetry.space_group_name_H-M   'P 1'
#
loop_
_entity.id
_entity.type
_entity.pdbx_description
1 polymer ?
#
loop_
_entity_poly.entity_id
_entity_poly.type
_entity_poly.pdbx_seq_one_letter_code
_entity_poly.pdbx_strand_id
1 'polypeptide(L)'
;GAGLPAVLRAAPAGPGRALVLRNVDAVTPEQGPAVALALEAAAAQGTWIVGTLHRAPGVPEPLRRCFVEAAAVPALRHRLADLPALVDCLLRRIGAGVECAPEVLPLLRRHDWPGNVRQLNDVLGQAAAGRRTYRIELRDLPPFLHSAGSRRLSAWEASERDTLVQALLETDGNKLLAAQRLGISRTTIYRKMRAYGISLPTRP
;
A
#
# COMPACT_ATOMS: atom_id res chain seq x y z
N GLY A 1 -7.43 24.81 9.78
CA GLY A 1 -6.03 24.76 9.31
C GLY A 1 -6.06 24.60 7.80
N ALA A 2 -5.27 25.36 7.05
CA ALA A 2 -5.36 25.55 5.60
C ALA A 2 -5.89 24.32 4.84
N GLY A 3 -7.07 24.44 4.23
CA GLY A 3 -7.70 23.33 3.52
C GLY A 3 -6.81 22.82 2.39
N LEU A 4 -6.95 21.54 2.04
CA LEU A 4 -6.24 20.90 0.92
C LEU A 4 -6.13 21.79 -0.35
N PRO A 5 -7.16 22.56 -0.76
CA PRO A 5 -7.05 23.48 -1.89
C PRO A 5 -5.98 24.59 -1.73
N ALA A 6 -5.75 25.09 -0.51
CA ALA A 6 -4.75 26.11 -0.26
C ALA A 6 -3.33 25.54 -0.37
N VAL A 7 -3.12 24.31 0.09
CA VAL A 7 -1.84 23.60 -0.03
C VAL A 7 -1.52 23.33 -1.50
N LEU A 8 -2.51 22.94 -2.31
CA LEU A 8 -2.33 22.70 -3.75
C LEU A 8 -1.98 23.99 -4.50
N ARG A 9 -2.61 25.12 -4.16
CA ARG A 9 -2.27 26.42 -4.77
C ARG A 9 -0.88 26.94 -4.39
N ALA A 10 -0.40 26.59 -3.19
CA ALA A 10 0.94 26.94 -2.75
C ALA A 10 2.02 25.97 -3.25
N ALA A 11 1.63 24.84 -3.85
CA ALA A 11 2.57 23.84 -4.31
C ALA A 11 3.36 24.36 -5.54
N PRO A 12 4.67 24.06 -5.63
CA PRO A 12 5.48 24.42 -6.77
C PRO A 12 4.92 23.81 -8.07
N ALA A 13 4.44 24.66 -8.97
CA ALA A 13 3.92 24.31 -10.29
C ALA A 13 4.88 24.75 -11.41
N GLY A 14 4.70 24.21 -12.61
CA GLY A 14 5.50 24.53 -13.80
C GLY A 14 5.91 23.32 -14.63
N PRO A 15 6.48 23.56 -15.83
CA PRO A 15 6.95 22.49 -16.72
C PRO A 15 8.04 21.65 -16.05
N GLY A 16 7.97 20.33 -16.25
CA GLY A 16 8.92 19.37 -15.67
C GLY A 16 8.69 19.04 -14.19
N ARG A 17 7.64 19.57 -13.57
CA ARG A 17 7.24 19.23 -12.19
C ARG A 17 6.09 18.23 -12.17
N ALA A 18 6.08 17.38 -11.14
CA ALA A 18 4.99 16.45 -10.89
C ALA A 18 4.36 16.71 -9.52
N LEU A 19 3.04 16.82 -9.48
CA LEU A 19 2.23 16.93 -8.27
C LEU A 19 1.58 15.57 -7.99
N VAL A 20 1.97 14.93 -6.88
CA VAL A 20 1.44 13.62 -6.48
C VAL A 20 0.45 13.78 -5.34
N LEU A 21 -0.83 13.56 -5.64
CA LEU A 21 -1.91 13.51 -4.66
C LEU A 21 -2.08 12.08 -4.17
N ARG A 22 -1.90 11.88 -2.87
CA ARG A 22 -2.12 10.57 -2.25
C ARG A 22 -3.54 10.48 -1.71
N ASN A 23 -4.19 9.36 -1.95
CA ASN A 23 -5.53 9.02 -1.45
C ASN A 23 -6.58 10.04 -1.90
N VAL A 24 -6.68 10.29 -3.21
CA VAL A 24 -7.66 11.24 -3.77
C VAL A 24 -9.11 10.86 -3.48
N ASP A 25 -9.37 9.59 -3.17
CA ASP A 25 -10.64 9.06 -2.69
C ASP A 25 -10.99 9.47 -1.24
N ALA A 26 -10.06 10.09 -0.50
CA ALA A 26 -10.34 10.68 0.80
C ALA A 26 -10.91 12.11 0.69
N VAL A 27 -10.89 12.72 -0.49
CA VAL A 27 -11.45 14.06 -0.71
C VAL A 27 -12.96 14.00 -0.62
N THR A 28 -13.57 14.82 0.24
CA THR A 28 -15.03 14.84 0.38
C THR A 28 -15.68 15.44 -0.87
N PRO A 29 -16.95 15.08 -1.17
CA PRO A 29 -17.68 15.69 -2.29
C PRO A 29 -17.72 17.22 -2.26
N GLU A 30 -17.80 17.81 -1.05
CA GLU A 30 -17.79 19.26 -0.81
C GLU A 30 -16.45 19.91 -1.21
N GLN A 31 -15.34 19.21 -0.99
CA GLN A 31 -14.00 19.68 -1.33
C GLN A 31 -13.66 19.44 -2.81
N GLY A 32 -14.33 18.48 -3.46
CA GLY A 32 -14.07 18.05 -4.83
C GLY A 32 -13.90 19.19 -5.84
N PRO A 33 -14.85 20.14 -5.96
CA PRO A 33 -14.73 21.25 -6.91
C PRO A 33 -13.52 22.16 -6.67
N ALA A 34 -13.23 22.47 -5.40
CA ALA A 34 -12.13 23.38 -5.06
C ALA A 34 -10.76 22.73 -5.31
N VAL A 35 -10.65 21.41 -5.08
CA VAL A 35 -9.45 20.62 -5.39
C VAL A 35 -9.29 20.50 -6.91
N ALA A 36 -10.37 20.20 -7.66
CA ALA A 36 -10.34 20.07 -9.11
C ALA A 36 -9.83 21.37 -9.77
N LEU A 37 -10.36 22.52 -9.36
CA LEU A 37 -9.92 23.82 -9.86
C LEU A 37 -8.42 24.08 -9.62
N ALA A 38 -7.89 23.66 -8.46
CA ALA A 38 -6.48 23.81 -8.15
C ALA A 38 -5.59 22.88 -9.01
N LEU A 39 -6.07 21.68 -9.32
CA LEU A 39 -5.40 20.75 -10.22
C LEU A 39 -5.38 21.27 -11.66
N GLU A 40 -6.51 21.75 -12.16
CA GLU A 40 -6.61 22.34 -13.51
C GLU A 40 -5.66 23.54 -13.66
N ALA A 41 -5.58 24.41 -12.65
CA ALA A 41 -4.66 25.54 -12.65
C ALA A 41 -3.18 25.09 -12.66
N ALA A 42 -2.82 24.03 -11.93
CA ALA A 42 -1.47 23.48 -11.95
C ALA A 42 -1.13 22.79 -13.29
N ALA A 43 -2.08 22.07 -13.88
CA ALA A 43 -1.96 21.44 -15.19
C ALA A 43 -1.78 22.49 -16.30
N ALA A 44 -2.51 23.60 -16.24
CA ALA A 44 -2.37 24.72 -17.18
C ALA A 44 -0.97 25.35 -17.16
N GLN A 45 -0.23 25.20 -16.06
CA GLN A 45 1.17 25.63 -15.95
C GLN A 45 2.18 24.56 -16.44
N GLY A 46 1.70 23.45 -17.01
CA GLY A 46 2.55 22.35 -17.49
C GLY A 46 2.99 21.37 -16.40
N THR A 47 2.35 21.39 -15.23
CA THR A 47 2.63 20.43 -14.14
C THR A 47 1.97 19.09 -14.42
N TRP A 48 2.73 17.99 -14.30
CA TRP A 48 2.16 16.65 -14.40
C TRP A 48 1.44 16.26 -13.11
N ILE A 49 0.23 15.70 -13.21
CA ILE A 49 -0.60 15.40 -12.04
C ILE A 49 -0.79 13.89 -11.92
N VAL A 50 -0.48 13.34 -10.75
CA VAL A 50 -0.62 11.92 -10.45
C VAL A 50 -1.46 11.77 -9.19
N GLY A 51 -2.52 10.97 -9.25
CA GLY A 51 -3.35 10.61 -8.11
C GLY A 51 -3.17 9.16 -7.72
N THR A 52 -3.08 8.87 -6.42
CA THR A 52 -3.23 7.50 -5.91
C THR A 52 -4.58 7.36 -5.22
N LEU A 53 -5.24 6.23 -5.42
CA LEU A 53 -6.53 5.92 -4.82
C LEU A 53 -6.59 4.45 -4.39
N HIS A 54 -7.37 4.15 -3.35
CA HIS A 54 -7.58 2.76 -2.90
C HIS A 54 -8.78 2.12 -3.60
N ARG A 55 -9.84 2.90 -3.89
CA ARG A 55 -11.04 2.44 -4.61
C ARG A 55 -11.52 3.45 -5.67
N ALA A 56 -11.67 2.96 -6.91
CA ALA A 56 -12.15 3.76 -8.06
C ALA A 56 -13.54 4.42 -7.92
N PRO A 57 -14.56 3.82 -7.24
CA PRO A 57 -15.84 4.50 -7.05
C PRO A 57 -15.83 5.61 -5.98
N GLY A 58 -14.69 5.86 -5.29
CA GLY A 58 -14.61 6.84 -4.20
C GLY A 58 -14.17 8.26 -4.60
N VAL A 59 -13.80 8.50 -5.86
CA VAL A 59 -13.31 9.81 -6.29
C VAL A 59 -14.49 10.72 -6.72
N PRO A 60 -14.64 11.93 -6.15
CA PRO A 60 -15.68 12.88 -6.57
C PRO A 60 -15.63 13.16 -8.07
N GLU A 61 -16.81 13.26 -8.71
CA GLU A 61 -16.94 13.49 -10.16
C GLU A 61 -16.10 14.68 -10.70
N PRO A 62 -16.03 15.84 -10.02
CA PRO A 62 -15.16 16.93 -10.47
C PRO A 62 -13.68 16.54 -10.56
N LEU A 63 -13.20 15.69 -9.64
CA LEU A 63 -11.82 15.25 -9.61
C LEU A 63 -11.53 14.14 -10.63
N ARG A 64 -12.51 13.28 -10.91
CA ARG A 64 -12.36 12.22 -11.92
C ARG A 64 -11.97 12.79 -13.28
N ARG A 65 -12.53 13.95 -13.64
CA ARG A 65 -12.26 14.63 -14.92
C ARG A 65 -10.84 15.19 -15.02
N CYS A 66 -10.17 15.43 -13.90
CA CYS A 66 -8.78 15.87 -13.88
C CYS A 66 -7.79 14.75 -14.24
N PHE A 67 -8.22 13.48 -14.23
CA PHE A 67 -7.37 12.33 -14.53
C PHE A 67 -7.79 11.70 -15.86
N VAL A 68 -6.91 11.78 -16.85
CA VAL A 68 -7.17 11.29 -18.21
C VAL A 68 -6.93 9.78 -18.33
N GLU A 69 -5.95 9.26 -17.57
CA GLU A 69 -5.60 7.85 -17.57
C GLU A 69 -5.63 7.29 -16.15
N ALA A 70 -6.06 6.04 -16.02
CA ALA A 70 -6.03 5.30 -14.77
C ALA A 70 -5.42 3.91 -15.02
N ALA A 71 -4.35 3.61 -14.29
CA ALA A 71 -3.72 2.29 -14.30
C ALA A 71 -3.96 1.60 -12.96
N ALA A 72 -4.55 0.40 -12.99
CA ALA A 72 -4.65 -0.42 -11.80
C ALA A 72 -3.28 -1.03 -11.48
N VAL A 73 -2.75 -0.79 -10.28
CA VAL A 73 -1.54 -1.47 -9.82
C VAL A 73 -1.94 -2.85 -9.30
N PRO A 74 -1.50 -3.96 -9.92
CA PRO A 74 -1.92 -5.28 -9.48
C PRO A 74 -1.43 -5.60 -8.06
N ALA A 75 -2.04 -6.60 -7.42
CA ALA A 75 -1.49 -7.16 -6.19
C ALA A 75 -0.20 -7.96 -6.51
N LEU A 76 0.75 -8.01 -5.57
CA LEU A 76 2.01 -8.75 -5.76
C LEU A 76 1.79 -10.23 -6.13
N ARG A 77 0.77 -10.88 -5.57
CA ARG A 77 0.36 -12.26 -5.93
C ARG A 77 0.05 -12.48 -7.41
N HIS A 78 -0.36 -11.44 -8.15
CA HIS A 78 -0.64 -11.55 -9.59
C HIS A 78 0.60 -11.26 -10.45
N ARG A 79 1.71 -10.86 -9.84
CA ARG A 79 2.99 -10.54 -10.51
C ARG A 79 4.20 -11.12 -9.77
N LEU A 80 4.08 -12.35 -9.30
CA LEU A 80 5.17 -13.03 -8.57
C LEU A 80 6.41 -13.28 -9.43
N ALA A 81 6.30 -13.15 -10.76
CA ALA A 81 7.45 -13.14 -11.66
C ALA A 81 8.41 -11.97 -11.38
N ASP A 82 7.88 -10.82 -10.94
CA ASP A 82 8.68 -9.62 -10.61
C ASP A 82 9.32 -9.69 -9.22
N LEU A 83 8.95 -10.71 -8.42
CA LEU A 83 9.38 -10.85 -7.03
C LEU A 83 10.90 -10.78 -6.84
N PRO A 84 11.75 -11.45 -7.66
CA PRO A 84 13.20 -11.37 -7.49
C PRO A 84 13.72 -9.93 -7.62
N ALA A 85 13.33 -9.23 -8.69
CA ALA A 85 13.75 -7.85 -8.94
C ALA A 85 13.20 -6.88 -7.86
N LEU A 86 11.99 -7.12 -7.38
CA LEU A 86 11.41 -6.36 -6.26
C LEU A 86 12.18 -6.59 -4.96
N VAL A 87 12.53 -7.84 -4.63
CA VAL A 87 13.35 -8.15 -3.45
C VAL A 87 14.69 -7.43 -3.55
N ASP A 88 15.41 -7.53 -4.66
CA ASP A 88 16.71 -6.86 -4.84
C ASP A 88 16.61 -5.33 -4.73
N CYS A 89 15.54 -4.74 -5.25
CA CYS A 89 15.27 -3.31 -5.11
C CYS A 89 15.03 -2.92 -3.64
N LEU A 90 14.22 -3.69 -2.91
CA LEU A 90 13.91 -3.42 -1.51
C LEU A 90 15.13 -3.64 -0.60
N LEU A 91 15.90 -4.71 -0.80
CA LEU A 91 17.10 -4.98 -0.02
C LEU A 91 18.14 -3.87 -0.15
N ARG A 92 18.38 -3.36 -1.36
CA ARG A 92 19.27 -2.21 -1.59
C ARG A 92 18.83 -0.96 -0.82
N ARG A 93 17.53 -0.78 -0.59
CA ARG A 93 17.00 0.33 0.22
C ARG A 93 17.17 0.10 1.72
N ILE A 94 17.20 -1.15 2.17
CA ILE A 94 17.40 -1.53 3.57
C ILE A 94 18.89 -1.42 3.94
N GLY A 95 19.79 -1.91 3.09
CA GLY A 95 21.22 -1.81 3.29
C GLY A 95 22.02 -2.29 2.08
N ALA A 96 23.20 -1.69 1.88
CA ALA A 96 24.01 -1.89 0.68
C ALA A 96 24.54 -3.34 0.50
N GLY A 97 24.66 -4.11 1.58
CA GLY A 97 25.11 -5.50 1.56
C GLY A 97 24.09 -6.48 2.15
N VAL A 98 22.80 -6.11 2.13
CA VAL A 98 21.75 -7.03 2.58
C VAL A 98 21.33 -7.91 1.41
N GLU A 99 21.39 -9.22 1.62
CA GLU A 99 21.04 -10.24 0.63
C GLU A 99 20.13 -11.29 1.25
N CYS A 100 19.44 -12.05 0.41
CA CYS A 100 18.71 -13.24 0.84
C CYS A 100 19.54 -14.50 0.57
N ALA A 101 19.48 -15.47 1.47
CA ALA A 101 19.91 -16.83 1.17
C ALA A 101 19.06 -17.42 0.03
N PRO A 102 19.59 -18.33 -0.80
CA PRO A 102 18.89 -18.86 -1.97
C PRO A 102 17.52 -19.48 -1.67
N GLU A 103 17.35 -20.03 -0.46
CA GLU A 103 16.14 -20.73 -0.02
C GLU A 103 15.00 -19.77 0.37
N VAL A 104 15.31 -18.50 0.64
CA VAL A 104 14.33 -17.48 1.06
C VAL A 104 13.36 -17.16 -0.06
N LEU A 105 13.85 -16.93 -1.29
CA LEU A 105 13.02 -16.50 -2.40
C LEU A 105 11.92 -17.53 -2.77
N PRO A 106 12.21 -18.85 -2.82
CA PRO A 106 11.17 -19.87 -2.94
C PRO A 106 10.09 -19.80 -1.85
N LEU A 107 10.46 -19.49 -0.60
CA LEU A 107 9.50 -19.34 0.49
C LEU A 107 8.62 -18.10 0.29
N LEU A 108 9.23 -16.96 -0.04
CA LEU A 108 8.52 -15.71 -0.32
C LEU A 108 7.50 -15.86 -1.46
N ARG A 109 7.83 -16.67 -2.49
CA ARG A 109 6.95 -16.92 -3.64
C ARG A 109 5.67 -17.68 -3.27
N ARG A 110 5.67 -18.47 -2.19
CA ARG A 110 4.51 -19.27 -1.75
C ARG A 110 3.43 -18.45 -1.06
N HIS A 111 3.71 -17.19 -0.73
CA HIS A 111 2.80 -16.33 0.03
C HIS A 111 2.03 -15.36 -0.87
N ASP A 112 0.78 -15.08 -0.52
CA ASP A 112 -0.13 -14.22 -1.30
C ASP A 112 0.12 -12.71 -1.13
N TRP A 113 0.96 -12.34 -0.17
CA TRP A 113 1.29 -10.95 0.16
C TRP A 113 0.03 -10.05 0.25
N PRO A 114 -0.90 -10.30 1.18
CA PRO A 114 -2.09 -9.48 1.35
C PRO A 114 -1.78 -8.00 1.57
N GLY A 115 -0.68 -7.65 2.24
CA GLY A 115 -0.21 -6.25 2.35
C GLY A 115 0.67 -5.78 1.18
N ASN A 116 0.66 -6.52 0.07
CA ASN A 116 1.38 -6.23 -1.17
C ASN A 116 2.89 -6.00 -0.93
N VAL A 117 3.54 -5.16 -1.74
CA VAL A 117 4.96 -4.80 -1.61
C VAL A 117 5.30 -4.18 -0.25
N ARG A 118 4.34 -3.52 0.43
CA ARG A 118 4.55 -2.97 1.78
C ARG A 118 4.84 -4.08 2.78
N GLN A 119 4.01 -5.13 2.80
CA GLN A 119 4.26 -6.29 3.66
C GLN A 119 5.59 -6.97 3.33
N LEU A 120 5.93 -7.12 2.04
CA LEU A 120 7.23 -7.69 1.65
C LEU A 120 8.39 -6.85 2.19
N ASN A 121 8.36 -5.53 2.01
CA ASN A 121 9.37 -4.62 2.55
C ASN A 121 9.50 -4.74 4.06
N ASP A 122 8.39 -4.84 4.78
CA ASP A 122 8.40 -4.94 6.24
C ASP A 122 9.00 -6.26 6.71
N VAL A 123 8.66 -7.38 6.06
CA VAL A 123 9.27 -8.70 6.33
C VAL A 123 10.77 -8.64 6.13
N LEU A 124 11.23 -8.11 4.99
CA LEU A 124 12.67 -8.01 4.69
C LEU A 124 13.39 -7.06 5.64
N GLY A 125 12.77 -5.93 5.98
CA GLY A 125 13.33 -4.95 6.93
C GLY A 125 13.45 -5.51 8.35
N GLN A 126 12.45 -6.27 8.80
CA GLN A 126 12.49 -6.96 10.10
C GLN A 126 13.54 -8.07 10.11
N ALA A 127 13.61 -8.89 9.05
CA ALA A 127 14.59 -9.97 8.94
C ALA A 127 16.03 -9.45 8.90
N ALA A 128 16.26 -8.28 8.28
CA ALA A 128 17.56 -7.61 8.31
C ALA A 128 17.85 -6.93 9.68
N ALA A 129 16.84 -6.72 10.52
CA ALA A 129 16.95 -6.07 11.83
C ALA A 129 17.77 -4.75 11.81
N GLY A 130 17.67 -3.97 10.72
CA GLY A 130 18.39 -2.70 10.55
C GLY A 130 19.90 -2.84 10.24
N ARG A 131 20.40 -4.04 9.96
CA ARG A 131 21.79 -4.29 9.59
C ARG A 131 22.07 -3.80 8.16
N ARG A 132 23.20 -3.12 7.96
CA ARG A 132 23.61 -2.58 6.65
C ARG A 132 24.20 -3.63 5.69
N THR A 133 24.74 -4.71 6.27
CA THR A 133 25.29 -5.86 5.56
C THR A 133 24.86 -7.11 6.32
N TYR A 134 24.08 -7.98 5.69
CA TYR A 134 23.54 -9.18 6.34
C TYR A 134 22.97 -10.15 5.30
N ARG A 135 23.10 -11.45 5.54
CA ARG A 135 22.43 -12.47 4.74
C ARG A 135 21.20 -12.95 5.51
N ILE A 136 20.01 -12.61 5.00
CA ILE A 136 18.73 -13.06 5.53
C ILE A 136 18.59 -14.55 5.27
N GLU A 137 18.38 -15.32 6.33
CA GLU A 137 18.12 -16.75 6.26
C GLU A 137 16.67 -17.08 6.63
N LEU A 138 16.24 -18.33 6.43
CA LEU A 138 14.88 -18.76 6.74
C LEU A 138 14.50 -18.46 8.19
N ARG A 139 15.39 -18.67 9.15
CA ARG A 139 15.14 -18.40 10.59
C ARG A 139 14.82 -16.93 10.90
N ASP A 140 15.24 -16.00 10.06
CA ASP A 140 15.03 -14.56 10.26
C ASP A 140 13.65 -14.12 9.77
N LEU A 141 12.96 -14.99 9.01
CA LEU A 141 11.64 -14.73 8.49
C LEU A 141 10.56 -15.04 9.53
N PRO A 142 9.46 -14.24 9.54
CA PRO A 142 8.39 -14.42 10.50
C PRO A 142 7.69 -15.78 10.37
N PRO A 143 7.16 -16.33 11.48
CA PRO A 143 6.53 -17.65 11.53
C PRO A 143 5.44 -17.90 10.48
N PHE A 144 4.68 -16.86 10.10
CA PHE A 144 3.60 -17.00 9.13
C PHE A 144 4.09 -17.36 7.72
N LEU A 145 5.37 -17.12 7.39
CA LEU A 145 5.97 -17.58 6.12
C LEU A 145 6.36 -19.05 6.16
N HIS A 146 6.73 -19.56 7.35
CA HIS A 146 7.10 -20.96 7.57
C HIS A 146 5.90 -21.90 7.61
N SER A 147 4.73 -21.35 7.96
CA SER A 147 3.44 -22.03 7.87
C SER A 147 3.04 -22.23 6.40
N ALA A 148 3.75 -23.14 5.71
CA ALA A 148 3.42 -23.63 4.39
C ALA A 148 2.09 -24.40 4.47
N GLY A 149 1.00 -23.65 4.43
CA GLY A 149 -0.33 -24.18 4.69
C GLY A 149 -1.33 -23.10 5.10
N SER A 150 -1.19 -21.86 4.61
CA SER A 150 -2.39 -21.04 4.48
C SER A 150 -3.31 -21.84 3.56
N ARG A 151 -4.29 -22.52 4.17
CA ARG A 151 -5.40 -23.15 3.48
C ARG A 151 -5.78 -22.24 2.32
N ARG A 152 -5.90 -22.78 1.11
CA ARG A 152 -6.37 -21.98 -0.03
C ARG A 152 -7.66 -21.31 0.42
N LEU A 153 -7.62 -19.98 0.53
CA LEU A 153 -8.79 -19.22 0.93
C LEU A 153 -9.86 -19.47 -0.12
N SER A 154 -11.09 -19.69 0.33
CA SER A 154 -12.22 -19.66 -0.59
C SER A 154 -12.30 -18.26 -1.24
N ALA A 155 -12.98 -18.15 -2.38
CA ALA A 155 -13.18 -16.85 -3.04
C ALA A 155 -13.79 -15.80 -2.08
N TRP A 156 -14.70 -16.25 -1.21
CA TRP A 156 -15.28 -15.43 -0.16
C TRP A 156 -14.24 -14.92 0.84
N GLU A 157 -13.39 -15.79 1.35
CA GLU A 157 -12.37 -15.42 2.34
C GLU A 157 -11.25 -14.57 1.73
N ALA A 158 -10.92 -14.79 0.46
CA ALA A 158 -10.02 -13.90 -0.27
C ALA A 158 -10.61 -12.49 -0.40
N SER A 159 -11.89 -12.38 -0.75
CA SER A 159 -12.61 -11.10 -0.81
C SER A 159 -12.71 -10.42 0.56
N GLU A 160 -12.99 -11.19 1.61
CA GLU A 160 -13.03 -10.68 2.98
C GLU A 160 -11.65 -10.19 3.44
N ARG A 161 -10.59 -10.96 3.16
CA ARG A 161 -9.20 -10.57 3.42
C ARG A 161 -8.85 -9.27 2.70
N ASP A 162 -9.17 -9.17 1.41
CA ASP A 162 -8.88 -7.98 0.62
C ASP A 162 -9.65 -6.76 1.18
N THR A 163 -10.91 -6.93 1.60
CA THR A 163 -11.69 -5.87 2.26
C THR A 163 -11.04 -5.42 3.57
N LEU A 164 -10.58 -6.37 4.39
CA LEU A 164 -9.89 -6.08 5.64
C LEU A 164 -8.57 -5.35 5.43
N VAL A 165 -7.77 -5.79 4.44
CA VAL A 165 -6.53 -5.10 4.06
C VAL A 165 -6.83 -3.67 3.62
N GLN A 166 -7.82 -3.45 2.75
CA GLN A 166 -8.16 -2.11 2.29
C GLN A 166 -8.55 -1.19 3.44
N ALA A 167 -9.40 -1.65 4.36
CA ALA A 167 -9.77 -0.86 5.54
C ALA A 167 -8.56 -0.52 6.42
N LEU A 168 -7.60 -1.44 6.57
CA LEU A 168 -6.36 -1.18 7.29
C LEU A 168 -5.45 -0.20 6.53
N LEU A 169 -5.42 -0.22 5.20
CA LEU A 169 -4.64 0.74 4.41
C LEU A 169 -5.24 2.14 4.47
N GLU A 170 -6.56 2.27 4.31
CA GLU A 170 -7.32 3.53 4.38
C GLU A 170 -7.22 4.22 5.75
N THR A 171 -6.89 3.46 6.79
CA THR A 171 -6.79 3.95 8.17
C THR A 171 -5.35 3.99 8.67
N ASP A 172 -4.37 3.92 7.76
CA ASP A 172 -2.94 3.93 8.08
C ASP A 172 -2.54 2.89 9.15
N GLY A 173 -3.22 1.74 9.13
CA GLY A 173 -3.03 0.63 10.04
C GLY A 173 -3.77 0.78 11.38
N ASN A 174 -4.55 1.84 11.60
CA ASN A 174 -5.31 2.04 12.83
C ASN A 174 -6.44 0.99 12.93
N LYS A 175 -6.16 -0.07 13.69
CA LYS A 175 -7.06 -1.21 13.89
C LYS A 175 -8.41 -0.81 14.48
N LEU A 176 -8.46 0.22 15.32
CA LEU A 176 -9.72 0.69 15.91
C LEU A 176 -10.57 1.40 14.85
N LEU A 177 -9.97 2.30 14.07
CA LEU A 177 -10.66 3.00 13.00
C LEU A 177 -11.09 2.03 11.88
N ALA A 178 -10.25 1.05 11.54
CA ALA A 178 -10.59 0.00 10.59
C ALA A 178 -11.78 -0.85 11.08
N ALA A 179 -11.80 -1.20 12.38
CA ALA A 179 -12.91 -1.93 13.00
C ALA A 179 -14.23 -1.15 12.89
N GLN A 180 -14.20 0.15 13.23
CA GLN A 180 -15.35 1.04 13.13
C GLN A 180 -15.86 1.16 11.69
N ARG A 181 -14.98 1.36 10.71
CA ARG A 181 -15.35 1.45 9.29
C ARG A 181 -15.97 0.16 8.76
N LEU A 182 -15.48 -0.99 9.22
CA LEU A 182 -15.99 -2.30 8.83
C LEU A 182 -17.22 -2.76 9.63
N GLY A 183 -17.65 -2.00 10.65
CA GLY A 183 -18.78 -2.36 11.50
C GLY A 183 -18.54 -3.63 12.34
N ILE A 184 -17.29 -3.95 12.67
CA ILE A 184 -16.91 -5.14 13.45
C ILE A 184 -16.09 -4.78 14.69
N SER A 185 -15.98 -5.71 15.64
CA SER A 185 -15.17 -5.48 16.83
C SER A 185 -13.67 -5.50 16.53
N ARG A 186 -12.88 -4.77 17.32
CA ARG A 186 -11.42 -4.79 17.27
C ARG A 186 -10.86 -6.21 17.46
N THR A 187 -11.50 -7.02 18.30
CA THR A 187 -11.13 -8.43 18.50
C THR A 187 -11.31 -9.26 17.22
N THR A 188 -12.39 -9.01 16.46
CA THR A 188 -12.62 -9.66 15.16
C THR A 188 -11.55 -9.27 14.14
N ILE A 189 -11.12 -8.00 14.11
CA ILE A 189 -9.99 -7.56 13.27
C ILE A 189 -8.73 -8.37 13.58
N TYR A 190 -8.29 -8.42 14.83
CA TYR A 190 -7.09 -9.17 15.20
C TYR A 190 -7.21 -10.66 14.88
N ARG A 191 -8.39 -11.27 15.13
CA ARG A 191 -8.63 -12.68 14.79
C ARG A 191 -8.49 -12.92 13.29
N LYS A 192 -9.10 -12.08 12.45
CA LYS A 192 -9.03 -12.20 10.98
C LYS A 192 -7.64 -11.90 10.44
N MET A 193 -6.93 -10.91 11.02
CA MET A 193 -5.54 -10.62 10.66
C MET A 193 -4.64 -11.83 10.88
N ARG A 194 -4.77 -12.50 12.04
CA ARG A 194 -4.04 -13.74 12.31
C ARG A 194 -4.44 -14.87 11.35
N ALA A 195 -5.74 -15.08 11.14
CA ALA A 195 -6.24 -16.14 10.26
C ALA A 195 -5.80 -15.97 8.80
N TYR A 196 -5.63 -14.74 8.33
CA TYR A 196 -5.26 -14.41 6.95
C TYR A 196 -3.79 -14.01 6.76
N GLY A 197 -2.96 -14.09 7.80
CA GLY A 197 -1.55 -13.70 7.72
C GLY A 197 -1.33 -12.22 7.38
N ILE A 198 -2.26 -11.34 7.78
CA ILE A 198 -2.15 -9.90 7.56
C ILE A 198 -1.27 -9.30 8.65
N SER A 199 -0.08 -8.87 8.26
CA SER A 199 0.80 -8.03 9.08
C SER A 199 0.95 -6.68 8.39
N LEU A 200 0.35 -5.65 8.97
CA LEU A 200 0.53 -4.25 8.57
C LEU A 200 1.07 -3.48 9.78
N PRO A 201 2.15 -2.69 9.63
CA PRO A 201 2.64 -1.86 10.72
C PRO A 201 1.57 -0.83 11.08
N THR A 202 1.27 -0.72 12.37
CA THR A 202 0.81 0.57 12.92
C THR A 202 2.03 1.46 12.94
N ARG A 203 1.96 2.66 12.34
CA ARG A 203 2.90 3.70 12.75
C ARG A 203 2.72 3.94 14.26
N PRO A 204 3.82 4.13 15.03
CA PRO A 204 3.72 4.58 16.41
C PRO A 204 3.02 5.95 16.49
#